data_AF-A0A7Y0U221-F1
#
_entry.id   AF-A0A7Y0U221-F1
#
_cell.length_a   1.000
_cell.length_b   1.000
_cell.length_c   1.000
_cell.angle_alpha   90.00
_cell.angle_beta   90.00
_cell.angle_gamma   90.00
#
_symmetry.space_group_name_H-M   'P 1'
#
loop_
_entity.id
_entity.type
_entity.pdbx_description
1 polymer ?
#
loop_
_entity_poly.entity_id
_entity_poly.type
_entity_poly.pdbx_seq_one_letter_code
_entity_poly.pdbx_strand_id
1 'polypeptide(L)' 'MFLEKTKTEEPFVDEDDRVFFEVALSACKLGQAFLVTGNSKHFPDKGFVVTPAQLLEKLNYQDFLGS' A
#
# COMPACT_ATOMS: atom_id res chain seq x y z
N MET A 1 12.54 -9.86 -11.42
CA MET A 1 12.30 -8.41 -11.52
C MET A 1 12.51 -7.83 -10.14
N PHE A 2 13.51 -6.97 -9.97
CA PHE A 2 13.66 -6.18 -8.75
C PHE A 2 12.98 -4.84 -9.00
N LEU A 3 12.13 -4.41 -8.08
CA LEU A 3 11.42 -3.15 -8.19
C LEU A 3 12.27 -2.06 -7.54
N GLU A 4 12.68 -1.06 -8.32
CA GLU A 4 13.30 0.14 -7.79
C GLU A 4 12.30 0.89 -6.91
N LYS A 5 12.73 1.35 -5.73
CA LYS A 5 11.88 2.10 -4.82
C LYS A 5 11.67 3.53 -5.33
N THR A 6 10.44 4.04 -5.24
CA THR A 6 10.16 5.44 -5.60
C THR A 6 10.44 6.30 -4.37
N LYS A 7 11.40 7.21 -4.46
CA LYS A 7 11.61 8.20 -3.38
C LYS A 7 10.38 9.06 -3.16
N THR A 8 10.08 9.31 -1.89
CA THR A 8 8.96 10.17 -1.50
C THR A 8 9.42 11.23 -0.49
N GLU A 9 8.83 12.42 -0.60
CA GLU A 9 9.01 13.53 0.34
C GLU A 9 7.87 13.58 1.38
N GLU A 10 7.03 12.55 1.41
CA GLU A 10 5.96 12.44 2.40
C GLU A 10 6.54 12.40 3.83
N PRO A 11 5.90 13.05 4.81
CA PRO A 11 6.35 13.00 6.19
C PRO A 11 6.04 11.64 6.80
N PHE A 12 7.02 11.02 7.46
CA PHE A 12 6.87 9.79 8.23
C PHE A 12 7.11 10.04 9.71
N VAL A 13 6.34 9.35 10.55
CA VAL A 13 6.57 9.34 12.00
C VAL A 13 7.77 8.46 12.34
N ASP A 14 7.95 7.37 11.58
CA ASP A 14 9.06 6.44 11.66
C ASP A 14 9.74 6.32 10.29
N GLU A 15 11.02 6.66 10.22
CA GLU A 15 11.78 6.60 8.97
C GLU A 15 12.00 5.16 8.48
N ASP A 16 11.94 4.17 9.37
CA ASP A 16 12.03 2.76 8.98
C ASP A 16 10.78 2.30 8.22
N ASP A 17 9.63 2.95 8.43
CA ASP A 17 8.39 2.69 7.68
C ASP A 17 8.46 3.23 6.23
N ARG A 18 9.32 4.23 5.97
CA ARG A 18 9.45 4.87 4.66
C ARG A 18 9.82 3.87 3.56
N VAL A 19 10.77 2.96 3.83
CA VAL A 19 11.25 2.02 2.79
C VAL A 19 10.14 1.08 2.30
N PHE A 20 9.27 0.62 3.20
CA PHE A 20 8.13 -0.22 2.83
C PHE A 20 7.12 0.55 1.97
N PHE A 21 6.86 1.81 2.34
CA PHE A 21 5.99 2.68 1.55
C PHE A 21 6.56 2.98 0.16
N GLU A 22 7.85 3.29 0.04
CA GLU A 22 8.49 3.62 -1.24
C GLU A 22 8.47 2.44 -2.22
N VAL A 23 8.65 1.21 -1.73
CA VAL A 23 8.54 -0.01 -2.53
C VAL A 23 7.09 -0.26 -2.95
N ALA A 24 6.14 -0.16 -2.01
CA ALA A 24 4.73 -0.35 -2.30
C ALA A 24 4.19 0.71 -3.26
N LEU A 25 4.64 1.97 -3.13
CA LEU A 25 4.30 3.07 -4.04
C LEU A 25 4.75 2.77 -5.48
N SER A 26 5.97 2.26 -5.66
CA SER A 26 6.45 1.83 -6.99
C SER A 26 5.53 0.78 -7.60
N ALA A 27 5.13 -0.24 -6.83
CA ALA A 27 4.29 -1.31 -7.35
C ALA A 27 2.84 -0.87 -7.56
N CYS A 28 2.32 -0.01 -6.68
CA CYS A 28 0.99 0.58 -6.79
C CYS A 28 0.86 1.47 -8.04
N LYS A 29 1.90 2.22 -8.41
CA LYS A 29 1.91 3.00 -9.67
C LYS A 29 1.76 2.13 -10.92
N LEU A 30 2.11 0.84 -10.84
CA LEU A 30 1.90 -0.15 -11.89
C LEU A 30 0.53 -0.85 -11.78
N GLY A 31 -0.27 -0.52 -10.77
CA GLY A 31 -1.54 -1.19 -10.46
C GLY A 31 -1.37 -2.58 -9.86
N GLN A 32 -0.20 -2.90 -9.29
CA GLN A 32 0.19 -4.27 -8.94
C GLN A 32 0.22 -4.55 -7.44
N ALA A 33 0.04 -3.55 -6.56
CA ALA A 33 0.18 -3.77 -5.13
C ALA A 33 -0.65 -2.81 -4.25
N PHE A 34 -0.90 -3.29 -3.04
CA PHE A 34 -1.36 -2.53 -1.89
C PHE A 34 -0.32 -2.64 -0.76
N LEU A 35 -0.19 -1.61 0.06
CA LEU A 35 0.52 -1.69 1.33
C LEU A 35 -0.47 -2.10 2.42
N VAL A 36 -0.35 -3.33 2.92
CA VAL A 36 -1.26 -3.88 3.94
C VAL A 36 -0.62 -3.72 5.31
N THR A 37 -1.25 -2.98 6.22
CA THR A 37 -0.70 -2.70 7.55
C THR A 37 -1.77 -2.53 8.62
N GLY A 38 -1.50 -3.00 9.83
CA GLY A 38 -2.31 -2.71 11.03
C GLY A 38 -1.93 -1.37 11.69
N ASN A 39 -0.84 -0.74 11.27
CA ASN A 39 -0.30 0.50 11.83
C ASN A 39 -0.44 1.67 10.85
N SER A 40 -1.63 1.84 10.25
CA SER A 40 -1.87 2.83 9.20
C SER A 40 -1.54 4.27 9.61
N LYS A 41 -1.62 4.59 10.91
CA LYS A 41 -1.26 5.91 11.47
C LYS A 41 0.21 6.33 11.25
N HIS A 42 1.12 5.40 10.94
CA HIS A 42 2.52 5.71 10.62
C HIS A 42 2.73 6.05 9.14
N PHE A 43 1.73 5.79 8.30
CA PHE A 43 1.83 5.94 6.85
C PHE A 43 0.99 7.13 6.37
N PRO A 44 1.39 7.77 5.26
CA PRO A 44 0.54 8.74 4.57
C PRO A 44 -0.80 8.13 4.18
N ASP A 45 -1.88 8.88 4.33
CA ASP A 45 -3.23 8.46 3.93
C ASP A 45 -3.33 8.44 2.39
N LYS A 46 -3.17 7.24 1.81
CA LYS A 46 -3.24 6.98 0.38
C LYS A 46 -4.13 5.77 0.15
N GLY A 47 -4.91 5.78 -0.93
CA GLY A 47 -5.88 4.71 -1.23
C GLY A 47 -5.30 3.29 -1.43
N PHE A 48 -3.97 3.15 -1.57
CA PHE A 48 -3.30 1.85 -1.64
C PHE A 48 -2.75 1.36 -0.29
N VAL A 49 -2.75 2.21 0.75
CA VAL A 49 -2.44 1.84 2.12
C VAL A 49 -3.73 1.36 2.76
N VAL A 50 -3.79 0.08 3.13
CA VAL A 50 -5.01 -0.58 3.59
C VAL A 50 -4.75 -1.39 4.84
N THR A 51 -5.79 -1.55 5.65
CA THR A 51 -5.81 -2.55 6.73
C THR A 51 -6.06 -3.95 6.15
N PRO A 52 -5.71 -5.02 6.89
CA PRO A 52 -6.08 -6.38 6.49
C PRO A 52 -7.58 -6.56 6.23
N ALA A 53 -8.44 -5.94 7.05
CA ALA A 53 -9.89 -5.98 6.87
C ALA A 53 -10.31 -5.32 5.54
N GLN A 54 -9.80 -4.12 5.25
CA GLN A 54 -10.08 -3.42 3.99
C GLN A 54 -9.57 -4.19 2.77
N LEU A 55 -8.45 -4.91 2.87
CA LEU A 55 -7.99 -5.78 1.80
C LEU A 55 -8.98 -6.91 1.55
N LEU A 56 -9.42 -7.61 2.60
CA LEU A 56 -10.39 -8.71 2.49
C LEU A 56 -11.71 -8.23 1.88
N GLU A 57 -12.19 -7.06 2.31
CA GLU A 57 -13.36 -6.43 1.69
C GLU A 57 -13.14 -6.21 0.19
N LYS A 58 -12.01 -5.61 -0.21
CA LYS A 58 -11.67 -5.38 -1.63
C LYS A 58 -11.61 -6.68 -2.43
N LEU A 59 -11.02 -7.75 -1.89
CA LEU A 59 -10.94 -9.04 -2.56
C LEU A 59 -12.34 -9.67 -2.72
N ASN A 60 -13.16 -9.64 -1.68
CA ASN A 60 -14.53 -10.13 -1.74
C ASN A 60 -15.40 -9.35 -2.74
N TYR A 61 -15.17 -8.03 -2.90
CA TYR A 61 -15.84 -7.24 -3.94
C TYR A 61 -15.40 -7.67 -5.35
N GLN A 62 -14.13 -8.04 -5.56
CA GLN A 62 -13.68 -8.54 -6.86
C GLN A 62 -14.33 -9.89 -7.19
N ASP A 63 -14.53 -10.76 -6.20
CA ASP A 63 -15.26 -12.03 -6.39
C ASP A 63 -16.71 -11.79 -6.84
N PHE A 64 -17.34 -10.69 -6.40
CA PHE A 64 -18.70 -10.31 -6.78
C PHE A 64 -18.79 -9.60 -8.14
N LEU A 65 -17.75 -8.88 -8.56
CA LEU A 65 -17.69 -8.20 -9.86
C LEU A 65 -17.22 -9.12 -11.00
N GLY A 66 -16.71 -10.31 -10.66
CA GLY A 66 -16.25 -11.34 -11.59
C GLY A 66 -17.28 -12.43 -11.91
N SER A 67 -18.53 -12.29 -11.47
CA SER A 67 -19.65 -13.22 -11.76
C SER A 67 -20.65 -12.65 -12.77
#